data_AF-J9DMA6-F1
#
_entry.id   AF-J9DMA6-F1
#
_cell.length_a   1.000
_cell.length_b   1.000
_cell.length_c   1.000
_cell.angle_alpha   90.00
_cell.angle_beta   90.00
_cell.angle_gamma   90.00
#
_symmetry.space_group_name_H-M   'P 1'
#
loop_
_entity.id
_entity.type
_entity.pdbx_description
1 polymer ?
#
loop_
_entity_poly.entity_id
_entity_poly.type
_entity_poly.pdbx_seq_one_letter_code
_entity_poly.pdbx_strand_id
1 'polypeptide(L)'
;MLYKLKIQLWTVSLQVLESEYESRNKNEIVMVNGSFICSLKNTIQILLALDLLKNNSFAYTRSYFELYNMLCDVFKMILFNIGSKYDFSEVDKFTGTAIYRKIEKNIEDLSLEHSIAYRTISTKSNKEIAKISNANMDICESMEDNFLICLSFLQQLKG
;
A
#
# COMPACT_ATOMS: atom_id res chain seq x y z
N MET A 1 -4.19 -16.99 14.19
CA MET A 1 -4.05 -15.81 15.06
C MET A 1 -3.41 -14.63 14.32
N LEU A 2 -2.20 -14.81 13.76
CA LEU A 2 -1.51 -13.82 12.93
C LEU A 2 -2.37 -13.24 11.78
N TYR A 3 -3.09 -14.08 11.05
CA TYR A 3 -3.97 -13.64 9.96
C TYR A 3 -5.12 -12.71 10.40
N LYS A 4 -5.80 -13.03 11.51
CA LYS A 4 -6.88 -12.17 12.04
C LYS A 4 -6.33 -10.80 12.45
N LEU A 5 -5.10 -10.78 12.98
CA LEU A 5 -4.40 -9.54 13.31
C LEU A 5 -4.05 -8.73 12.04
N LYS A 6 -3.57 -9.38 10.97
CA LYS A 6 -3.31 -8.70 9.69
C LYS A 6 -4.58 -8.12 9.06
N ILE A 7 -5.70 -8.86 9.04
CA ILE A 7 -6.98 -8.29 8.57
C ILE A 7 -7.37 -7.06 9.40
N GLN A 8 -7.28 -7.17 10.73
CA GLN A 8 -7.63 -6.06 11.61
C GLN A 8 -6.73 -4.85 11.36
N LEU A 9 -5.42 -5.05 11.21
CA LEU A 9 -4.47 -4.01 10.84
C LEU A 9 -4.89 -3.31 9.54
N TRP A 10 -5.10 -4.08 8.46
CA TRP A 10 -5.50 -3.51 7.17
C TRP A 10 -6.84 -2.80 7.24
N THR A 11 -7.81 -3.37 7.96
CA THR A 11 -9.15 -2.78 8.12
C THR A 11 -9.07 -1.44 8.84
N VAL A 12 -8.41 -1.39 10.00
CA VAL A 12 -8.26 -0.16 10.80
C VAL A 12 -7.48 0.89 10.01
N SER A 13 -6.37 0.49 9.39
CA SER A 13 -5.52 1.42 8.65
C SER A 13 -6.24 2.03 7.45
N LEU A 14 -7.03 1.24 6.72
CA LEU A 14 -7.86 1.75 5.61
C LEU A 14 -8.99 2.65 6.10
N GLN A 15 -9.61 2.36 7.25
CA GLN A 15 -10.60 3.26 7.85
C GLN A 15 -9.98 4.62 8.20
N VAL A 16 -8.74 4.62 8.71
CA VAL A 16 -8.02 5.86 8.98
C VAL A 16 -7.75 6.64 7.69
N LEU A 17 -7.31 5.96 6.62
CA LEU A 17 -7.11 6.61 5.31
C LEU A 17 -8.41 7.17 4.72
N GLU A 18 -9.50 6.43 4.81
CA GLU A 18 -10.80 6.88 4.30
C GLU A 18 -11.31 8.07 5.08
N SER A 19 -11.22 8.05 6.41
CA SER A 19 -11.56 9.21 7.24
C SER A 19 -10.69 10.42 6.90
N GLU A 20 -9.40 10.19 6.64
CA GLU A 20 -8.47 11.23 6.20
C GLU A 20 -8.88 11.83 4.86
N TYR A 21 -9.25 11.01 3.89
CA TYR A 21 -9.79 11.47 2.61
C TYR A 21 -11.11 12.25 2.77
N GLU A 22 -12.07 11.73 3.52
CA GLU A 22 -13.40 12.34 3.68
C GLU A 22 -13.35 13.72 4.35
N SER A 23 -12.34 13.95 5.19
CA SER A 23 -12.13 15.23 5.88
C SER A 23 -11.46 16.32 5.04
N ARG A 24 -11.00 16.02 3.82
CA ARG A 24 -10.26 16.96 2.96
C ARG A 24 -11.16 17.58 1.89
N ASN A 25 -10.71 18.71 1.32
CA ASN A 25 -11.37 19.29 0.15
C ASN A 25 -11.13 18.42 -1.09
N LYS A 26 -12.16 17.66 -1.49
CA LYS A 26 -12.10 16.67 -2.59
C LYS A 26 -11.74 17.30 -3.95
N ASN A 27 -12.02 18.58 -4.15
CA ASN A 27 -11.69 19.29 -5.39
C ASN A 27 -10.18 19.47 -5.61
N GLU A 28 -9.39 19.41 -4.54
CA GLU A 28 -7.93 19.55 -4.58
C GLU A 28 -7.22 18.20 -4.75
N ILE A 29 -7.95 17.09 -4.60
CA ILE A 29 -7.41 15.73 -4.61
C ILE A 29 -7.87 15.00 -5.88
N VAL A 30 -7.33 15.41 -7.02
CA VAL A 30 -7.74 14.87 -8.34
C VAL A 30 -7.45 13.37 -8.47
N MET A 31 -6.42 12.88 -7.77
CA MET A 31 -5.87 11.53 -7.93
C MET A 31 -6.60 10.47 -7.10
N VAL A 32 -7.22 10.87 -5.98
CA VAL A 32 -7.91 9.98 -5.04
C VAL A 32 -9.37 10.43 -4.94
N ASN A 33 -10.30 9.55 -5.32
CA ASN A 33 -11.74 9.79 -5.23
C ASN A 33 -12.47 8.58 -4.65
N GLY A 34 -13.79 8.68 -4.45
CA GLY A 34 -14.58 7.57 -3.90
C GLY A 34 -14.45 6.26 -4.70
N SER A 35 -14.41 6.32 -6.04
CA SER A 35 -14.21 5.15 -6.89
C SER A 35 -12.82 4.51 -6.68
N PHE A 36 -11.80 5.35 -6.52
CA PHE A 36 -10.45 4.90 -6.21
C PHE A 36 -10.38 4.19 -4.86
N ILE A 37 -10.97 4.77 -3.81
CA ILE A 37 -11.00 4.16 -2.46
C ILE A 37 -11.78 2.83 -2.47
N CYS A 38 -12.91 2.76 -3.19
CA CYS A 38 -13.64 1.50 -3.38
C CYS A 38 -12.78 0.45 -4.09
N SER A 39 -12.09 0.84 -5.15
CA SER A 39 -11.19 -0.05 -5.89
C SER A 39 -10.05 -0.54 -5.01
N LEU A 40 -9.43 0.34 -4.21
CA LEU A 40 -8.37 -0.01 -3.26
C LEU A 40 -8.83 -1.08 -2.27
N LYS A 41 -9.99 -0.87 -1.63
CA LYS A 41 -10.58 -1.82 -0.69
C LYS A 41 -10.87 -3.18 -1.34
N ASN A 42 -11.43 -3.17 -2.55
CA ASN A 42 -11.72 -4.39 -3.29
C ASN A 42 -10.45 -5.17 -3.63
N THR A 43 -9.40 -4.49 -4.10
CA THR A 43 -8.11 -5.11 -4.41
C THR A 43 -7.50 -5.78 -3.18
N ILE A 44 -7.53 -5.10 -2.02
CA ILE A 44 -7.03 -5.66 -0.76
C ILE A 44 -7.83 -6.90 -0.35
N GLN A 45 -9.16 -6.84 -0.41
CA GLN A 45 -10.02 -7.99 -0.07
C GLN A 45 -9.74 -9.19 -0.98
N ILE A 46 -9.59 -8.96 -2.29
CA ILE A 46 -9.27 -10.02 -3.25
C ILE A 46 -7.92 -10.65 -2.94
N LEU A 47 -6.87 -9.85 -2.73
CA LEU A 47 -5.53 -10.37 -2.43
C LEU A 47 -5.49 -11.14 -1.10
N LEU A 48 -6.09 -10.58 -0.03
CA LEU A 48 -6.20 -11.27 1.25
C LEU A 48 -6.99 -12.59 1.16
N ALA A 49 -8.02 -12.65 0.30
CA ALA A 49 -8.77 -13.89 0.06
C ALA A 49 -7.95 -14.92 -0.75
N LEU A 50 -7.17 -14.48 -1.74
CA LEU A 50 -6.29 -15.35 -2.51
C LEU A 50 -5.20 -15.99 -1.63
N ASP A 51 -4.61 -15.21 -0.71
CA ASP A 51 -3.61 -15.70 0.23
C ASP A 51 -4.17 -16.76 1.20
N LEU A 52 -5.48 -16.71 1.46
CA LEU A 52 -6.18 -17.67 2.30
C LEU A 52 -6.54 -18.97 1.57
N LEU A 53 -6.97 -18.88 0.32
CA LEU A 53 -7.64 -20.00 -0.35
C LEU A 53 -6.72 -21.14 -0.80
N LYS A 54 -5.38 -21.01 -0.63
CA LYS A 54 -4.32 -22.06 -0.62
C LYS A 54 -4.52 -23.36 -1.42
N ASN A 55 -5.23 -23.34 -2.54
CA ASN A 55 -5.44 -24.50 -3.41
C ASN A 55 -4.60 -24.36 -4.69
N ASN A 56 -3.28 -24.54 -4.57
CA ASN A 56 -2.31 -24.58 -5.68
C ASN A 56 -2.32 -23.38 -6.66
N SER A 57 -3.01 -22.30 -6.33
CA SER A 57 -3.00 -21.04 -7.07
C SER A 57 -2.14 -20.03 -6.31
N PHE A 58 -1.41 -19.20 -7.06
CA PHE A 58 -0.69 -18.05 -6.53
C PHE A 58 -1.37 -16.78 -7.05
N ALA A 59 -1.39 -15.73 -6.23
CA ALA A 59 -1.72 -14.40 -6.72
C ALA A 59 -0.53 -13.85 -7.51
N TYR A 60 -0.80 -13.25 -8.68
CA TYR A 60 0.26 -12.66 -9.49
C TYR A 60 0.96 -11.54 -8.71
N THR A 61 2.29 -11.56 -8.67
CA THR A 61 3.13 -10.52 -8.05
C THR A 61 2.78 -9.13 -8.54
N ARG A 62 2.40 -8.99 -9.82
CA ARG A 62 1.96 -7.73 -10.40
C ARG A 62 0.78 -7.10 -9.64
N SER A 63 -0.17 -7.91 -9.17
CA SER A 63 -1.34 -7.42 -8.43
C SER A 63 -0.95 -6.80 -7.07
N TYR A 64 0.12 -7.29 -6.46
CA TYR A 64 0.68 -6.68 -5.24
C TYR A 64 1.33 -5.33 -5.52
N PHE A 65 2.07 -5.19 -6.62
CA PHE A 65 2.60 -3.89 -7.04
C PHE A 65 1.50 -2.90 -7.45
N GLU A 66 0.43 -3.37 -8.11
CA GLU A 66 -0.73 -2.54 -8.42
C GLU A 66 -1.38 -2.01 -7.13
N LEU A 67 -1.58 -2.87 -6.12
CA LEU A 67 -2.02 -2.43 -4.79
C LEU A 67 -1.05 -1.43 -4.15
N TYR A 68 0.25 -1.69 -4.20
CA TYR A 68 1.27 -0.82 -3.61
C TYR A 68 1.23 0.58 -4.24
N ASN A 69 1.12 0.67 -5.56
CA ASN A 69 1.01 1.94 -6.26
C ASN A 69 -0.26 2.71 -5.88
N MET A 70 -1.40 2.01 -5.76
CA MET A 70 -2.63 2.64 -5.27
C MET A 70 -2.46 3.19 -3.85
N LEU A 71 -1.79 2.47 -2.94
CA LEU A 71 -1.48 2.98 -1.61
C LEU A 71 -0.55 4.19 -1.67
N CYS A 72 0.43 4.18 -2.57
CA CYS A 72 1.37 5.27 -2.77
C CYS A 72 0.66 6.58 -3.16
N ASP A 73 -0.38 6.52 -4.01
CA ASP A 73 -1.21 7.69 -4.34
C ASP A 73 -1.94 8.26 -3.10
N VAL A 74 -2.40 7.39 -2.19
CA VAL A 74 -2.99 7.83 -0.91
C VAL A 74 -1.92 8.42 0.01
N PHE A 75 -0.73 7.81 0.06
CA PHE A 75 0.39 8.32 0.85
C PHE A 75 0.83 9.69 0.37
N LYS A 76 0.86 9.91 -0.95
CA LYS A 76 1.16 11.20 -1.56
C LYS A 76 0.19 12.29 -1.11
N MET A 77 -1.11 11.99 -1.07
CA MET A 77 -2.13 12.93 -0.56
C MET A 77 -1.81 13.38 0.86
N ILE A 78 -1.36 12.45 1.71
CA ILE A 78 -1.02 12.70 3.11
C ILE A 78 0.31 13.46 3.25
N LEU A 79 1.38 12.88 2.69
CA LEU A 79 2.76 13.34 2.86
C LEU A 79 3.02 14.69 2.22
N PHE A 80 2.27 15.05 1.18
CA PHE A 80 2.33 16.38 0.54
C PHE A 80 1.20 17.31 0.97
N ASN A 81 0.36 16.87 1.92
CA ASN A 81 -0.81 17.61 2.40
C ASN A 81 -1.73 18.11 1.28
N ILE A 82 -1.98 17.29 0.26
CA ILE A 82 -2.89 17.65 -0.83
C ILE A 82 -4.30 17.82 -0.26
N GLY A 83 -4.97 18.93 -0.55
CA GLY A 83 -6.21 19.31 0.16
C GLY A 83 -6.00 20.20 1.39
N SER A 84 -4.78 20.75 1.58
CA SER A 84 -4.35 21.75 2.59
C SER A 84 -5.06 21.66 3.95
N LYS A 85 -5.11 20.46 4.52
CA LYS A 85 -5.87 20.19 5.75
C LYS A 85 -5.10 20.55 7.02
N TYR A 86 -3.80 20.32 7.00
CA TYR A 86 -2.90 20.58 8.13
C TYR A 86 -2.05 21.82 7.88
N ASP A 87 -1.59 22.48 8.94
CA ASP A 87 -0.58 23.53 8.82
C ASP A 87 0.82 22.89 8.81
N PHE A 88 1.36 22.68 7.61
CA PHE A 88 2.67 22.04 7.45
C PHE A 88 3.79 23.06 7.62
N SER A 89 4.67 22.84 8.60
CA SER A 89 5.94 23.54 8.67
C SER A 89 6.85 23.15 7.49
N GLU A 90 7.91 23.92 7.25
CA GLU A 90 8.91 23.55 6.25
C GLU A 90 9.60 22.21 6.58
N VAL A 91 9.72 21.89 7.87
CA VAL A 91 10.25 20.60 8.34
C VAL A 91 9.30 19.46 7.97
N ASP A 92 7.98 19.65 8.10
CA ASP A 92 6.99 18.63 7.73
C ASP A 92 6.97 18.38 6.24
N LYS A 93 7.04 19.44 5.42
CA LYS A 93 7.11 19.34 3.96
C LYS A 93 8.35 18.58 3.53
N PHE A 94 9.50 18.91 4.11
CA PHE A 94 10.77 18.22 3.82
C PHE A 94 10.69 16.74 4.21
N THR A 95 10.19 16.46 5.43
CA THR A 95 10.07 15.10 5.97
C THR A 95 9.11 14.26 5.13
N GLY A 96 7.93 14.78 4.82
CA GLY A 96 6.95 14.12 3.96
C GLY A 96 7.53 13.81 2.57
N THR A 97 8.26 14.75 1.98
CA THR A 97 8.97 14.56 0.70
C THR A 97 10.03 13.47 0.78
N ALA A 98 10.84 13.46 1.84
CA ALA A 98 11.88 12.46 2.04
C ALA A 98 11.30 11.06 2.23
N ILE A 99 10.22 10.93 3.02
CA ILE A 99 9.50 9.66 3.22
C ILE A 99 8.95 9.18 1.89
N TYR A 100 8.24 10.02 1.13
CA TYR A 100 7.64 9.61 -0.13
C TYR A 100 8.68 9.12 -1.14
N ARG A 101 9.80 9.83 -1.30
CA ARG A 101 10.91 9.39 -2.18
C ARG A 101 11.52 8.06 -1.74
N LYS A 102 11.60 7.82 -0.43
CA LYS A 102 12.09 6.53 0.10
C LYS A 102 11.13 5.39 -0.27
N ILE A 103 9.82 5.63 -0.18
CA ILE A 103 8.79 4.66 -0.58
C ILE A 103 8.90 4.36 -2.09
N GLU A 104 8.97 5.38 -2.94
CA GLU A 104 9.10 5.20 -4.39
C GLU A 104 10.34 4.37 -4.75
N LYS A 105 11.50 4.75 -4.20
CA LYS A 105 12.74 4.00 -4.41
C LYS A 105 12.62 2.55 -3.96
N ASN A 106 12.00 2.31 -2.82
CA ASN A 106 11.81 0.96 -2.30
C ASN A 106 10.88 0.10 -3.19
N ILE A 107 9.84 0.69 -3.79
CA ILE A 107 9.01 0.00 -4.79
C ILE A 107 9.83 -0.37 -6.02
N GLU A 108 10.68 0.54 -6.50
CA GLU A 108 11.59 0.28 -7.62
C GLU A 108 12.58 -0.84 -7.30
N ASP A 109 13.22 -0.80 -6.13
CA ASP A 109 14.18 -1.80 -5.66
C ASP A 109 13.53 -3.19 -5.58
N LEU A 110 12.33 -3.30 -4.97
CA LEU A 110 11.57 -4.56 -4.90
C LEU A 110 11.15 -5.08 -6.29
N SER A 111 10.79 -4.18 -7.21
CA SER A 111 10.41 -4.55 -8.58
C SER A 111 11.60 -5.14 -9.35
N LEU A 112 12.80 -4.60 -9.14
CA LEU A 112 14.03 -5.13 -9.71
C LEU A 112 14.40 -6.48 -9.08
N GLU A 113 14.38 -6.56 -7.75
CA GLU A 113 14.70 -7.77 -6.98
C GLU A 113 13.79 -8.95 -7.37
N HIS A 114 12.48 -8.70 -7.46
CA HIS A 114 11.48 -9.73 -7.76
C HIS A 114 11.03 -9.74 -9.23
N SER A 115 11.83 -9.20 -10.14
CA SER A 115 11.50 -9.03 -11.56
C SER A 115 11.05 -10.32 -12.27
N ILE A 116 11.61 -11.47 -11.89
CA ILE A 116 11.20 -12.78 -12.40
C ILE A 116 9.78 -13.12 -11.95
N ALA A 117 9.51 -13.01 -10.65
CA ALA A 117 8.18 -13.26 -10.09
C ALA A 117 7.15 -12.28 -10.65
N TYR A 118 7.53 -11.02 -10.87
CA TYR A 118 6.70 -9.99 -11.50
C TYR A 118 6.23 -10.37 -12.91
N ARG A 119 7.13 -10.92 -13.74
CA ARG A 119 6.83 -11.32 -15.13
C ARG A 119 6.21 -12.70 -15.26
N THR A 120 6.09 -13.45 -14.17
CA THR A 120 5.61 -14.83 -14.22
C THR A 120 4.09 -14.88 -14.33
N ILE A 121 3.59 -15.41 -15.45
CA ILE A 121 2.15 -15.56 -15.75
C ILE A 121 1.65 -17.00 -15.62
N SER A 122 2.54 -17.98 -15.44
CA SER A 122 2.20 -19.39 -15.21
C SER A 122 3.35 -20.11 -14.50
N THR A 123 3.04 -21.13 -13.71
CA THR A 123 4.04 -21.94 -12.99
C THR A 123 3.89 -23.41 -13.37
N LYS A 124 5.02 -24.13 -13.43
CA LYS A 124 5.06 -25.57 -13.73
C LYS A 124 5.49 -26.40 -12.52
N SER A 125 5.91 -25.76 -11.42
CA SER A 125 6.38 -26.45 -10.23
C SER A 125 6.00 -25.76 -8.92
N ASN A 126 5.85 -26.54 -7.85
CA ASN A 126 5.67 -26.02 -6.49
C ASN A 126 6.83 -25.13 -6.04
N LYS A 127 8.04 -25.35 -6.57
CA LYS A 127 9.21 -24.51 -6.27
C LYS A 127 9.07 -23.09 -6.83
N GLU A 128 8.49 -22.94 -8.01
CA GLU A 128 8.20 -21.63 -8.60
C GLU A 128 7.07 -20.93 -7.84
N ILE A 129 6.01 -21.66 -7.48
CA ILE A 129 4.93 -21.15 -6.65
C ILE A 129 5.49 -20.60 -5.34
N ALA A 130 6.35 -21.35 -4.65
CA ALA A 130 6.98 -20.90 -3.40
C ALA A 130 7.83 -19.63 -3.58
N LYS A 131 8.57 -19.50 -4.70
CA LYS A 131 9.34 -18.27 -4.99
C LYS A 131 8.44 -17.06 -5.19
N ILE A 132 7.32 -17.23 -5.91
CA ILE A 132 6.36 -16.15 -6.12
C ILE A 132 5.68 -15.78 -4.81
N SER A 133 5.28 -16.77 -4.01
CA SER A 133 4.70 -16.52 -2.69
C SER A 133 5.66 -15.76 -1.77
N ASN A 134 6.94 -16.08 -1.78
CA ASN A 134 7.94 -15.34 -0.99
C ASN A 134 8.06 -13.89 -1.46
N ALA A 135 8.21 -13.66 -2.78
CA ALA A 135 8.24 -12.29 -3.32
C ALA A 135 6.98 -11.48 -2.94
N ASN A 136 5.80 -12.10 -3.02
CA ASN A 136 4.56 -11.46 -2.60
C ASN A 136 4.54 -11.12 -1.11
N MET A 137 5.09 -12.00 -0.25
CA MET A 137 5.23 -11.72 1.18
C MET A 137 6.18 -10.56 1.43
N ASP A 138 7.35 -10.54 0.79
CA ASP A 138 8.34 -9.46 0.91
C ASP A 138 7.74 -8.10 0.51
N ILE A 139 6.98 -8.06 -0.60
CA ILE A 139 6.26 -6.86 -1.05
C ILE A 139 5.18 -6.47 -0.03
N CYS A 140 4.43 -7.43 0.51
CA CYS A 140 3.37 -7.18 1.48
C CYS A 140 3.90 -6.62 2.80
N GLU A 141 5.00 -7.19 3.33
CA GLU A 141 5.67 -6.68 4.52
C GLU A 141 6.16 -5.25 4.30
N SER A 142 6.76 -4.98 3.15
CA SER A 142 7.18 -3.63 2.80
C SER A 142 6.03 -2.63 2.69
N MET A 143 4.89 -3.06 2.13
CA MET A 143 3.66 -2.25 2.10
C MET A 143 3.19 -1.93 3.53
N GLU A 144 3.14 -2.93 4.40
CA GLU A 144 2.72 -2.78 5.80
C GLU A 144 3.62 -1.79 6.55
N ASP A 145 4.94 -1.91 6.40
CA ASP A 145 5.92 -1.00 7.03
C ASP A 145 5.75 0.45 6.57
N ASN A 146 5.64 0.68 5.25
CA ASN A 146 5.46 2.02 4.72
C ASN A 146 4.09 2.60 5.08
N PHE A 147 3.09 1.74 5.24
CA PHE A 147 1.79 2.16 5.71
C PHE A 147 1.84 2.65 7.17
N LEU A 148 2.54 1.92 8.03
CA LEU A 148 2.78 2.31 9.43
C LEU A 148 3.56 3.63 9.54
N ILE A 149 4.57 3.85 8.68
CA ILE A 149 5.30 5.11 8.60
C ILE A 149 4.35 6.27 8.27
N CYS A 150 3.47 6.09 7.27
CA CYS A 150 2.50 7.12 6.89
C CYS A 150 1.49 7.42 8.00
N LEU A 151 1.00 6.39 8.70
CA LEU A 151 0.10 6.58 9.86
C LEU A 151 0.80 7.29 11.02
N SER A 152 2.07 6.98 11.27
CA SER A 152 2.88 7.64 12.31
C SER A 152 3.09 9.12 11.98
N PHE A 153 3.37 9.45 10.71
CA PHE A 153 3.44 10.83 10.25
C PHE A 153 2.10 11.57 10.43
N LEU A 154 0.97 10.95 10.08
CA LEU A 154 -0.36 11.52 10.34
C LEU A 154 -0.63 11.80 11.82
N GLN A 155 -0.16 10.92 12.71
CA GLN A 155 -0.32 11.10 14.16
C GLN A 155 0.48 12.30 14.66
N GLN A 156 1.70 12.52 14.16
CA GLN A 156 2.53 13.67 14.51
C GLN A 156 1.87 15.00 14.13
N LEU A 157 1.10 15.03 13.05
CA LEU A 157 0.39 16.23 12.58
C LEU A 157 -0.90 16.55 13.36
N LYS A 158 -1.42 15.58 14.12
CA LYS A 158 -2.66 15.72 14.91
C LYS A 158 -2.40 15.98 16.39
N GLY A 159 -1.15 15.84 16.84
CA GLY A 159 -0.69 16.15 18.20
C GLY A 159 -0.18 17.58 18.29
#